data_AF-A0AAU3G7I0-F1
#
_entry.id   AF-A0AAU3G7I0-F1
#
_cell.length_a   1.000
_cell.length_b   1.000
_cell.length_c   1.000
_cell.angle_alpha   90.00
_cell.angle_beta   90.00
_cell.angle_gamma   90.00
#
_symmetry.space_group_name_H-M   'P 1'
#
loop_
_entity.id
_entity.type
_entity.pdbx_description
1 polymer ?
#
loop_
_entity_poly.entity_id
_entity_poly.type
_entity_poly.pdbx_seq_one_letter_code
_entity_poly.pdbx_strand_id
1 'polypeptide(L)' 'MSADRRRHFATLLIHKGASVKTVQHALGHSTPVVTLNTYVGEWPEAQEKTRALVDGALGRVPRMCPRETLA' A
#
# COMPACT_ATOMS: atom_id res chain seq x y z
N MET A 1 -24.79 -9.20 -5.31
CA MET A 1 -23.73 -9.86 -4.51
C MET A 1 -24.14 -9.81 -3.04
N SER A 2 -24.28 -10.95 -2.35
CA SER A 2 -24.63 -10.95 -0.92
C SER A 2 -23.52 -10.27 -0.08
N ALA A 3 -23.87 -9.70 1.08
CA ALA A 3 -22.93 -8.94 1.92
C ALA A 3 -21.70 -9.76 2.32
N ASP A 4 -21.90 -11.04 2.64
CA ASP A 4 -20.83 -11.96 2.98
C ASP A 4 -19.86 -12.22 1.82
N ARG A 5 -20.40 -12.41 0.59
CA ARG A 5 -19.57 -12.59 -0.61
C ARG A 5 -18.70 -11.38 -0.91
N ARG A 6 -19.22 -10.16 -0.72
CA ARG A 6 -18.44 -8.92 -0.89
C ARG A 6 -17.29 -8.85 0.10
N ARG A 7 -17.55 -9.20 1.37
CA ARG A 7 -16.55 -9.20 2.43
C ARG A 7 -15.43 -10.20 2.15
N HIS A 8 -15.77 -11.44 1.81
CA HIS A 8 -14.79 -12.46 1.46
C HIS A 8 -13.92 -12.06 0.25
N PHE A 9 -14.55 -11.51 -0.79
CA PHE A 9 -13.85 -11.05 -1.99
C PHE A 9 -12.90 -9.87 -1.71
N ALA A 10 -13.33 -8.92 -0.88
CA ALA A 10 -12.48 -7.79 -0.47
C ALA A 10 -11.27 -8.25 0.33
N THR A 11 -11.46 -9.11 1.34
CA THR A 11 -10.37 -9.67 2.15
C THR A 11 -9.35 -10.39 1.26
N LEU A 12 -9.79 -11.23 0.32
CA LEU A 12 -8.89 -11.90 -0.61
C LEU A 12 -8.02 -10.93 -1.42
N LEU A 13 -8.62 -9.86 -1.96
CA LEU A 13 -7.88 -8.87 -2.74
C LEU A 13 -6.83 -8.14 -1.90
N ILE A 14 -7.18 -7.74 -0.67
CA ILE A 14 -6.29 -7.01 0.24
C ILE A 14 -5.10 -7.89 0.65
N HIS A 15 -5.36 -9.16 1.00
CA HIS A 15 -4.31 -10.11 1.37
C HIS A 15 -3.39 -10.48 0.18
N LYS A 16 -3.90 -10.42 -1.05
CA LYS A 16 -3.09 -10.55 -2.28
C LYS A 16 -2.30 -9.29 -2.64
N GLY A 17 -2.42 -8.21 -1.86
CA GLY A 17 -1.69 -6.96 -2.09
C GLY A 17 -2.33 -6.03 -3.12
N ALA A 18 -3.62 -6.19 -3.42
CA ALA A 18 -4.33 -5.24 -4.27
C ALA A 18 -4.39 -3.85 -3.61
N SER A 19 -4.52 -2.80 -4.41
CA SER A 19 -4.66 -1.42 -3.91
C SER A 19 -6.10 -1.08 -3.52
N VAL A 20 -6.29 -0.04 -2.69
CA VAL A 20 -7.63 0.49 -2.32
C VAL A 20 -8.48 0.80 -3.54
N LYS A 21 -7.87 1.37 -4.59
CA LYS A 21 -8.53 1.71 -5.85
C LYS A 21 -8.97 0.45 -6.61
N THR A 22 -8.15 -0.59 -6.61
CA THR A 22 -8.48 -1.88 -7.23
C THR A 22 -9.68 -2.52 -6.53
N VAL A 23 -9.67 -2.57 -5.20
CA VAL A 23 -10.78 -3.14 -4.40
C VAL A 23 -12.06 -2.31 -4.56
N GLN A 24 -11.95 -0.98 -4.57
CA GLN A 24 -13.08 -0.09 -4.85
C GLN A 24 -13.73 -0.40 -6.19
N HIS A 25 -12.93 -0.49 -7.26
CA HIS A 25 -13.44 -0.73 -8.61
C HIS A 25 -14.08 -2.13 -8.72
N ALA A 26 -13.47 -3.13 -8.08
CA ALA A 26 -13.96 -4.51 -8.08
C ALA A 26 -15.27 -4.68 -7.29
N LEU A 27 -15.51 -3.84 -6.26
CA LEU A 27 -16.74 -3.85 -5.47
C LEU A 27 -17.82 -2.88 -5.99
N GLY A 28 -17.49 -2.00 -6.94
CA GLY A 28 -18.39 -0.96 -7.44
C GLY A 28 -18.71 0.12 -6.42
N HIS A 29 -17.82 0.38 -5.46
CA HIS A 29 -18.02 1.45 -4.48
C HIS A 29 -17.86 2.83 -5.15
N SER A 30 -18.81 3.72 -4.89
CA SER A 30 -18.80 5.09 -5.42
C SER A 30 -17.56 5.89 -4.99
N THR A 31 -17.03 5.61 -3.79
CA THR A 31 -15.82 6.25 -3.28
C THR A 31 -14.87 5.25 -2.64
N PRO A 32 -13.54 5.48 -2.72
CA PRO A 32 -12.54 4.64 -2.07
C PRO A 32 -12.64 4.71 -0.53
N VAL A 33 -13.21 5.79 0.01
CA VAL A 33 -13.39 6.01 1.44
C VAL A 33 -14.27 4.93 2.07
N VAL A 34 -15.33 4.50 1.38
CA VAL A 34 -16.19 3.40 1.86
C VAL A 34 -15.39 2.11 2.01
N THR A 35 -14.54 1.78 1.02
CA THR A 35 -13.67 0.60 1.07
C THR A 35 -12.64 0.73 2.19
N LEU A 36 -12.00 1.88 2.32
CA LEU A 36 -10.96 2.11 3.31
C LEU A 36 -11.52 1.99 4.73
N ASN A 37 -12.59 2.72 5.05
CA ASN A 37 -13.20 2.67 6.39
C ASN A 37 -13.68 1.26 6.78
N THR A 38 -14.11 0.46 5.81
CA THR A 38 -14.63 -0.89 6.07
C THR A 38 -13.52 -1.91 6.28
N TYR A 39 -12.42 -1.81 5.54
CA TYR A 39 -11.38 -2.86 5.48
C TYR A 39 -10.00 -2.42 5.95
N VAL A 40 -9.87 -1.24 6.57
CA VAL A 40 -8.58 -0.70 7.05
C VAL A 40 -7.81 -1.70 7.93
N GLY A 41 -8.50 -2.48 8.76
CA GLY A 41 -7.88 -3.47 9.65
C GLY A 41 -7.33 -4.72 8.95
N GLU A 42 -7.72 -4.96 7.69
CA GLU A 42 -7.23 -6.09 6.89
C GLU A 42 -5.98 -5.73 6.08
N TRP A 43 -5.66 -4.44 5.95
CA TRP A 43 -4.49 -4.02 5.21
C TRP A 43 -3.24 -4.28 6.06
N PRO A 44 -2.30 -5.12 5.59
CA PRO A 44 -1.03 -5.31 6.30
C PRO A 44 -0.35 -3.96 6.43
N GLU A 45 0.31 -3.72 7.57
CA GLU A 45 0.93 -2.45 7.93
C GLU A 45 1.90 -1.99 6.83
N ALA A 46 1.38 -1.17 5.92
CA ALA A 46 2.07 -0.78 4.71
C ALA A 46 3.25 0.15 5.02
N GLN A 47 3.29 0.72 6.23
CA GLN A 47 4.32 1.65 6.68
C GLN A 47 5.70 1.00 6.66
N GLU A 48 5.86 -0.20 7.25
CA GLU A 48 7.17 -0.86 7.31
C GLU A 48 7.66 -1.30 5.92
N LYS A 49 6.77 -1.84 5.09
CA LYS A 49 7.07 -2.18 3.69
C LYS A 49 7.43 -0.93 2.86
N THR A 50 6.71 0.17 3.07
CA THR A 50 6.97 1.43 2.38
C THR A 50 8.32 1.99 2.81
N ARG A 51 8.65 1.95 4.09
CA ARG A 51 9.95 2.37 4.62
C ARG A 51 11.09 1.56 4.00
N ALA A 52 11.00 0.23 4.00
CA ALA A 52 12.02 -0.62 3.39
C ALA A 52 12.20 -0.36 1.87
N LEU A 53 11.10 -0.13 1.14
CA LEU A 53 11.15 0.22 -0.29
C LEU A 53 11.78 1.59 -0.54
N VAL A 54 11.41 2.59 0.27
CA VAL A 54 11.94 3.95 0.17
C VAL A 54 13.42 3.97 0.56
N ASP A 55 13.81 3.31 1.65
CA ASP A 55 15.20 3.18 2.08
C ASP A 55 16.04 2.45 1.03
N GLY A 56 15.51 1.42 0.37
CA GLY A 56 16.19 0.75 -0.74
C GLY A 56 16.36 1.62 -1.99
N ALA A 57 15.39 2.49 -2.28
CA ALA A 57 15.46 3.43 -3.40
C ALA A 57 16.40 4.61 -3.12
N LEU A 58 16.33 5.18 -1.91
CA LEU A 58 17.11 6.35 -1.50
C LEU A 58 18.53 5.98 -1.05
N GLY A 59 18.75 4.78 -0.52
CA GLY A 59 20.08 4.25 -0.19
C GLY A 59 20.97 4.00 -1.41
N ARG A 60 20.39 3.98 -2.62
CA ARG A 60 21.09 3.94 -3.91
C ARG A 60 21.39 5.33 -4.48
N VAL A 61 21.06 6.41 -3.75
CA VAL A 61 21.51 7.74 -4.14
C VAL A 61 22.96 7.85 -3.67
N PRO A 62 23.97 7.85 -4.57
CA PRO A 62 25.33 8.15 -4.15
C PRO A 62 25.30 9.48 -3.40
N ARG A 63 25.98 9.55 -2.26
CA ARG A 63 26.12 10.81 -1.52
C ARG A 63 26.83 11.78 -2.46
N MET A 64 26.07 12.64 -3.14
CA MET A 64 26.59 13.71 -3.98
C MET A 64 27.06 14.87 -3.09
N CYS A 65 27.94 14.56 -2.15
CA CYS A 65 28.82 15.50 -1.50
C CYS A 65 30.21 14.92 -1.68
N PRO A 66 31.04 15.46 -2.60
CA PRO A 66 32.44 15.06 -2.63
C PRO A 66 33.01 15.33 -1.23
N ARG A 67 33.59 14.30 -0.60
CA ARG A 67 34.46 14.51 0.56
C ARG A 67 35.60 15.38 0.05
N GLU A 68 35.57 16.66 0.38
CA GLU A 68 36.73 17.54 0.30
C GLU A 68 37.84 16.93 1.17
N THR A 69 38.67 16.11 0.51
CA THR A 69 39.97 15.69 1.02
C THR A 69 40.86 16.92 0.98
N LEU A 70 40.85 17.73 2.05
CA LEU A 70 41.94 18.67 2.29
C LEU A 70 43.12 17.87 2.83
N ALA A 71 44.15 17.77 1.98
CA ALA A 71 45.53 17.52 2.36
C ALA A 71 46.15 18.77 2.99
#